data_AF-A0A0P1HAA0-F1
#
_entry.id   AF-A0A0P1HAA0-F1
#
_cell.length_a   1.000
_cell.length_b   1.000
_cell.length_c   1.000
_cell.angle_alpha   90.00
_cell.angle_beta   90.00
_cell.angle_gamma   90.00
#
_symmetry.space_group_name_H-M   'P 1'
#
loop_
_entity.id
_entity.type
_entity.pdbx_description
1 polymer ?
#
loop_
_entity_poly.entity_id
_entity_poly.type
_entity_poly.pdbx_seq_one_letter_code
_entity_poly.pdbx_strand_id
1 'polypeptide(L)'
;MTDDDQKQRMAQLEEKLAAARKAQEPKPRADEHYSMANMAWRMVIELVAGLAIGFGIGYGLDLLFGTLPVFMVLFVLLGLAAGVKTMLRSAQEIQDKKLADEAEKNAQDRD
;
A
#
# COMPACT_ATOMS: atom_id res chain seq x y z
N MET A 1 -0.40 -59.18 13.14
CA MET A 1 -0.70 -57.78 12.77
C MET A 1 0.54 -57.30 12.05
N THR A 2 0.47 -57.25 10.73
CA THR A 2 1.62 -57.24 9.82
C THR A 2 2.14 -55.82 9.61
N ASP A 3 3.46 -55.64 9.61
CA ASP A 3 4.16 -54.37 9.38
C ASP A 3 3.71 -53.67 8.08
N ASP A 4 3.25 -54.44 7.11
CA ASP A 4 2.74 -53.95 5.82
C ASP A 4 1.44 -53.13 5.97
N ASP A 5 0.56 -53.48 6.91
CA ASP A 5 -0.67 -52.72 7.17
C ASP A 5 -0.36 -51.36 7.81
N GLN A 6 0.71 -51.29 8.62
CA GLN A 6 1.15 -50.04 9.22
C GLN A 6 1.75 -49.12 8.16
N LYS A 7 2.58 -49.64 7.26
CA LYS A 7 3.14 -48.88 6.13
C LYS A 7 2.06 -48.29 5.23
N GLN A 8 1.03 -49.07 4.91
CA GLN A 8 -0.08 -48.58 4.09
C GLN A 8 -0.88 -47.47 4.78
N ARG A 9 -1.12 -47.59 6.09
CA ARG A 9 -1.78 -46.53 6.87
C ARG A 9 -0.95 -45.25 6.93
N MET A 10 0.36 -45.37 7.10
CA MET A 10 1.27 -44.22 7.09
C MET A 10 1.27 -43.52 5.73
N ALA A 11 1.35 -44.28 4.63
CA ALA A 11 1.28 -43.73 3.28
C ALA A 11 -0.02 -42.95 3.02
N GLN A 12 -1.17 -43.49 3.48
CA GLN A 12 -2.45 -42.79 3.36
C GLN A 12 -2.54 -41.53 4.22
N LEU A 13 -1.89 -41.52 5.39
CA LEU A 13 -1.82 -40.35 6.25
C LEU A 13 -0.93 -39.27 5.65
N GLU A 14 0.20 -39.65 5.07
CA GLU A 14 1.10 -38.73 4.34
C GLU A 14 0.41 -38.13 3.12
N GLU A 15 -0.35 -38.93 2.37
CA GLU A 15 -1.12 -38.46 1.22
C GLU A 15 -2.22 -37.47 1.64
N LYS A 16 -2.96 -37.78 2.71
CA LYS A 16 -3.95 -36.86 3.29
C LYS A 16 -3.31 -35.59 3.84
N LEU A 17 -2.14 -35.70 4.46
CA LEU A 17 -1.41 -34.56 5.00
C LEU A 17 -0.85 -33.68 3.87
N ALA A 18 -0.35 -34.28 2.79
CA ALA A 18 0.09 -33.57 1.60
C ALA A 18 -1.07 -32.84 0.92
N ALA A 19 -2.24 -33.49 0.79
CA ALA A 19 -3.44 -32.88 0.26
C ALA A 19 -3.95 -31.71 1.13
N ALA A 20 -3.94 -31.89 2.46
CA ALA A 20 -4.34 -30.84 3.41
C ALA A 20 -3.34 -29.68 3.45
N ARG A 21 -2.03 -29.96 3.36
CA ARG A 21 -0.98 -28.93 3.25
C ARG A 21 -1.14 -28.12 1.96
N LYS A 22 -1.38 -28.78 0.82
CA LYS A 22 -1.61 -28.11 -0.47
C LYS A 22 -2.89 -27.28 -0.50
N ALA A 23 -3.90 -27.66 0.29
CA ALA A 23 -5.11 -26.86 0.51
C ALA A 23 -4.92 -25.72 1.52
N GLN A 24 -3.95 -25.83 2.42
CA GLN A 24 -3.54 -24.80 3.38
C GLN A 24 -2.38 -23.93 2.89
N GLU A 25 -1.80 -24.23 1.72
CA GLU A 25 -0.83 -23.34 1.09
C GLU A 25 -1.50 -21.98 0.90
N PRO A 26 -0.95 -20.91 1.51
CA PRO A 26 -1.53 -19.59 1.37
C PRO A 26 -1.53 -19.26 -0.12
N LYS A 27 -2.74 -18.99 -0.63
CA LYS A 27 -2.99 -18.58 -2.02
C LYS A 27 -1.91 -17.58 -2.44
N PRO A 28 -1.30 -17.70 -3.64
CA PRO A 28 -0.20 -16.83 -4.05
C PRO A 28 -0.61 -15.38 -3.83
N ARG A 29 0.19 -14.69 -3.02
CA ARG A 29 -0.06 -13.37 -2.44
C ARG A 29 -0.58 -12.43 -3.52
N ALA A 30 -1.88 -12.15 -3.51
CA ALA A 30 -2.47 -11.08 -4.31
C ALA A 30 -2.05 -9.69 -3.81
N ASP A 31 -1.28 -9.63 -2.71
CA ASP A 31 -0.84 -8.44 -2.00
C ASP A 31 0.00 -7.48 -2.87
N GLU A 32 0.67 -7.97 -3.91
CA GLU A 32 1.49 -7.12 -4.77
C GLU A 32 0.68 -6.12 -5.59
N HIS A 33 -0.47 -6.50 -6.15
CA HIS A 33 -1.31 -5.59 -6.93
C HIS A 33 -2.12 -4.62 -6.06
N TYR A 34 -2.59 -5.07 -4.89
CA TYR A 34 -3.27 -4.19 -3.93
C TYR A 34 -2.33 -3.14 -3.34
N SER A 35 -1.04 -3.45 -3.15
CA SER A 35 -0.08 -2.47 -2.61
C SER A 35 0.16 -1.28 -3.55
N MET A 36 0.21 -1.53 -4.87
CA MET A 36 0.40 -0.45 -5.87
C MET A 36 -0.85 0.42 -6.00
N ALA A 37 -2.04 -0.20 -5.98
CA ALA A 37 -3.31 0.53 -6.06
C ALA A 37 -3.52 1.42 -4.82
N ASN A 38 -3.26 0.90 -3.62
CA ASN A 38 -3.36 1.69 -2.39
C ASN A 38 -2.38 2.88 -2.37
N MET A 39 -1.17 2.68 -2.90
CA MET A 39 -0.20 3.76 -3.04
C MET A 39 -0.70 4.86 -4.00
N ALA A 40 -1.19 4.48 -5.18
CA ALA A 40 -1.75 5.44 -6.13
C ALA A 40 -2.95 6.20 -5.53
N TRP A 41 -3.84 5.50 -4.83
CA TRP A 41 -5.00 6.11 -4.17
C TRP A 41 -4.60 7.12 -3.10
N ARG A 42 -3.61 6.79 -2.26
CA ARG A 42 -3.09 7.69 -1.23
C ARG A 42 -2.47 8.95 -1.86
N MET A 43 -1.70 8.81 -2.93
CA MET A 43 -1.14 9.95 -3.68
C MET A 43 -2.23 10.89 -4.21
N VAL A 44 -3.33 10.33 -4.73
CA VAL A 44 -4.49 11.13 -5.18
C VAL A 44 -5.13 11.88 -4.02
N ILE A 45 -5.38 11.20 -2.89
CA ILE A 45 -5.96 11.85 -1.72
C ILE A 45 -5.07 12.96 -1.20
N GLU A 46 -3.75 12.76 -1.14
CA GLU A 46 -2.80 13.77 -0.68
C GLU A 46 -2.83 15.03 -1.56
N LEU A 47 -2.87 14.85 -2.88
CA LEU A 47 -3.00 15.96 -3.82
C LEU A 47 -4.35 16.70 -3.67
N VAL A 48 -5.45 15.94 -3.63
CA VAL A 48 -6.81 16.49 -3.53
C VAL A 48 -7.02 17.18 -2.19
N ALA A 49 -6.50 16.63 -1.09
CA ALA A 49 -6.58 17.22 0.23
C ALA A 49 -5.84 18.57 0.28
N GLY A 50 -4.62 18.64 -0.27
CA GLY A 50 -3.86 19.90 -0.38
C GLY A 50 -4.63 20.97 -1.15
N LEU A 51 -5.22 20.60 -2.28
CA LEU A 51 -6.02 21.51 -3.11
C LEU A 51 -7.31 21.96 -2.41
N ALA A 52 -8.02 21.03 -1.76
CA ALA A 52 -9.25 21.31 -1.03
C ALA A 52 -9.01 22.24 0.16
N ILE A 53 -7.92 22.04 0.90
CA ILE A 53 -7.52 22.92 2.01
C ILE A 53 -7.15 24.31 1.47
N GLY A 54 -6.34 24.39 0.41
CA GLY A 54 -5.96 25.66 -0.21
C GLY A 54 -7.17 26.44 -0.73
N PHE A 55 -8.07 25.75 -1.44
CA PHE A 55 -9.32 26.34 -1.91
C PHE A 55 -10.22 26.79 -0.76
N GLY A 56 -10.44 25.95 0.26
CA GLY A 56 -11.29 26.26 1.39
C GLY A 56 -10.81 27.48 2.17
N ILE A 57 -9.50 27.56 2.46
CA ILE A 57 -8.90 28.72 3.13
C ILE A 57 -8.99 29.96 2.26
N GLY A 58 -8.57 29.85 0.99
CA GLY A 58 -8.55 30.99 0.08
C GLY A 58 -9.94 31.56 -0.20
N TYR A 59 -10.94 30.70 -0.39
CA TYR A 59 -12.33 31.10 -0.55
C TYR A 59 -12.90 31.76 0.72
N GLY A 60 -12.61 31.19 1.90
CA GLY A 60 -13.04 31.78 3.17
C GLY A 60 -12.45 33.17 3.42
N LEU A 61 -11.16 33.37 3.12
CA LEU A 61 -10.50 34.68 3.22
C LEU A 61 -11.06 35.67 2.20
N ASP A 62 -11.22 35.25 0.95
CA ASP A 62 -11.78 36.11 -0.08
C ASP A 62 -13.21 36.56 0.23
N LEU A 63 -14.03 35.72 0.88
CA LEU A 63 -15.35 36.10 1.36
C LEU A 63 -15.29 37.11 2.52
N LEU A 64 -14.36 36.92 3.46
CA LEU A 64 -14.25 37.80 4.62
C LEU A 64 -13.73 39.20 4.25
N PHE A 65 -12.80 39.27 3.30
CA PHE A 65 -12.15 40.52 2.89
C PHE A 65 -12.72 41.12 1.59
N GLY A 66 -13.63 40.42 0.91
CA GLY A 66 -14.21 40.87 -0.36
C GLY A 66 -13.21 40.91 -1.52
N THR A 67 -12.14 40.11 -1.45
CA THR A 67 -11.00 40.12 -2.38
C THR A 67 -11.08 39.04 -3.45
N LEU A 68 -12.24 38.37 -3.63
CA LEU A 68 -12.42 37.32 -4.64
C LEU A 68 -11.83 37.75 -6.00
N PRO A 69 -10.88 36.99 -6.61
CA PRO A 69 -10.35 35.67 -6.24
C PRO A 69 -8.88 35.66 -5.73
N VAL A 70 -8.39 36.75 -5.14
CA VAL A 70 -6.94 36.94 -4.86
C VAL A 70 -6.40 35.90 -3.88
N PHE A 71 -6.99 35.75 -2.70
CA PHE A 71 -6.52 34.76 -1.73
C PHE A 71 -6.80 33.33 -2.18
N MET A 72 -7.89 33.10 -2.92
CA MET A 72 -8.16 31.80 -3.53
C MET A 72 -7.03 31.36 -4.46
N VAL A 73 -6.58 32.22 -5.38
CA VAL A 73 -5.48 31.89 -6.29
C VAL A 73 -4.20 31.61 -5.51
N LEU A 74 -3.86 32.48 -4.55
CA LEU A 74 -2.65 32.31 -3.74
C LEU A 74 -2.67 30.99 -2.94
N PHE A 75 -3.75 30.72 -2.21
CA PHE A 75 -3.82 29.53 -1.36
C PHE A 75 -4.04 28.24 -2.14
N VAL A 76 -4.67 28.26 -3.32
CA VAL A 76 -4.73 27.09 -4.21
C VAL A 76 -3.34 26.71 -4.70
N LEU A 77 -2.51 27.69 -5.09
CA LEU A 77 -1.12 27.42 -5.49
C LEU A 77 -0.29 26.86 -4.32
N LEU A 78 -0.44 27.43 -3.12
CA LEU A 78 0.22 26.92 -1.92
C LEU A 78 -0.28 25.52 -1.55
N GLY A 79 -1.59 25.27 -1.65
CA GLY A 79 -2.22 23.98 -1.38
C GLY A 79 -1.77 22.90 -2.37
N LEU A 80 -1.66 23.24 -3.65
CA LEU A 80 -1.10 22.37 -4.68
C LEU A 80 0.37 22.06 -4.41
N ALA A 81 1.19 23.07 -4.08
CA ALA A 81 2.60 22.86 -3.74
C ALA A 81 2.77 21.93 -2.53
N ALA A 82 1.94 22.10 -1.49
CA ALA A 82 1.92 21.22 -0.32
C ALA A 82 1.44 19.80 -0.67
N GLY A 83 0.39 19.67 -1.48
CA GLY A 83 -0.15 18.39 -1.95
C GLY A 83 0.88 17.60 -2.78
N VAL A 84 1.56 18.25 -3.72
CA VAL A 84 2.63 17.63 -4.51
C VAL A 84 3.80 17.23 -3.63
N LYS A 85 4.22 18.09 -2.70
CA LYS A 85 5.33 17.78 -1.78
C LYS A 85 5.04 16.54 -0.91
N THR A 86 3.82 16.43 -0.39
CA THR A 86 3.40 15.28 0.42
C THR A 86 3.29 14.01 -0.43
N MET A 87 2.71 14.10 -1.62
CA MET A 87 2.66 13.01 -2.58
C MET A 87 4.04 12.44 -2.92
N LEU A 88 5.01 13.32 -3.22
CA LEU A 88 6.38 12.91 -3.53
C LEU A 88 7.08 12.28 -2.32
N ARG A 89 6.83 12.80 -1.12
CA ARG A 89 7.35 12.20 0.12
C ARG A 89 6.80 10.79 0.33
N SER A 90 5.51 10.59 0.12
CA SER A 90 4.87 9.27 0.20
C SER A 90 5.45 8.31 -0.83
N ALA A 91 5.71 8.77 -2.06
CA ALA A 91 6.34 7.95 -3.09
C ALA A 91 7.76 7.47 -2.66
N GLN A 92 8.55 8.36 -2.07
CA GLN A 92 9.89 8.04 -1.54
C GLN A 92 9.81 7.05 -0.36
N GLU A 93 8.98 7.31 0.65
CA GLU A 93 8.79 6.44 1.81
C GLU A 93 8.42 5.01 1.39
N ILE A 94 7.63 4.85 0.33
CA ILE A 94 7.20 3.53 -0.16
C ILE A 94 8.29 2.87 -1.00
N GLN A 95 9.07 3.63 -1.77
CA GLN A 95 10.22 3.09 -2.51
C GLN A 95 11.27 2.54 -1.56
N ASP A 96 11.58 3.27 -0.48
CA ASP A 96 12.55 2.85 0.53
C ASP A 96 12.12 1.56 1.24
N LYS A 97 10.82 1.44 1.57
CA LYS A 97 10.26 0.21 2.16
C LYS A 97 10.39 -1.00 1.24
N LYS A 98 10.11 -0.83 -0.06
CA LYS A 98 10.27 -1.94 -1.03
C LYS A 98 11.71 -2.40 -1.14
N LEU A 99 12.67 -1.47 -1.16
CA LEU A 99 14.10 -1.80 -1.20
C LEU A 99 14.55 -2.56 0.05
N ALA A 100 14.05 -2.17 1.23
CA ALA A 100 14.32 -2.86 2.48
C ALA A 100 13.72 -4.29 2.48
N ASP A 101 12.45 -4.43 2.10
CA ASP A 101 11.77 -5.73 2.03
C ASP A 101 12.47 -6.69 1.03
N GLU A 102 12.99 -6.16 -0.08
CA GLU A 102 13.73 -6.94 -1.08
C GLU A 102 15.13 -7.35 -0.59
N ALA A 103 15.81 -6.49 0.18
CA ALA A 103 17.09 -6.81 0.80
C ALA A 103 16.94 -7.90 1.88
N GLU A 104 15.87 -7.86 2.68
CA GLU A 104 15.57 -8.89 3.69
C GLU A 104 15.26 -10.25 3.05
N LYS A 105 14.46 -10.28 1.98
CA LYS A 105 14.19 -11.51 1.23
C LYS A 105 15.47 -12.13 0.66
N ASN A 106 16.32 -11.31 0.04
CA ASN A 106 17.60 -11.78 -0.53
C ASN A 106 18.57 -12.31 0.54
N ALA A 107 18.51 -11.80 1.78
CA ALA A 107 19.31 -12.30 2.88
C ALA A 107 18.76 -13.66 3.39
N GLN A 108 17.43 -13.80 3.54
CA GLN A 108 16.79 -15.06 3.92
C GLN A 108 17.00 -16.18 2.90
N ASP A 109 17.01 -15.86 1.60
CA ASP A 109 17.24 -16.85 0.53
C ASP A 109 18.70 -17.34 0.46
N ARG A 110 19.63 -16.68 1.17
CA ARG A 110 21.07 -16.98 1.17
C ARG A 110 21.53 -17.81 2.39
N ASP A 111 20.71 -17.92 3.42
CA ASP A 111 20.97 -18.68 4.66
C ASP A 111 20.25 -20.05 4.64
#